data_AF-A0AAT9M207-F1
#
_entry.id   AF-A0AAT9M207-F1
#
_cell.length_a   1.000
_cell.length_b   1.000
_cell.length_c   1.000
_cell.angle_alpha   90.00
_cell.angle_beta   90.00
_cell.angle_gamma   90.00
#
_symmetry.space_group_name_H-M   'P 1'
#
loop_
_entity.id
_entity.type
_entity.pdbx_description
1 polymer ?
#
loop_
_entity_poly.entity_id
_entity_poly.type
_entity_poly.pdbx_seq_one_letter_code
_entity_poly.pdbx_strand_id
1 'polypeptide(L)'
;MTLSIGGNDAKFIDVLMQCILSVQVCQDSTLDGDTAPLSQAEPDRINNQVEPRVESVLAQIHLLAPHAKILLMGYPDFFDNGGQCLAGIGTAEAPWLNQMADLMDNAMNTAATHQQNAGVDVTFSDPRHDF
;
A
#
# COMPACT_ATOMS: atom_id res chain seq x y z
N MET A 1 -11.51 16.60 4.04
CA MET A 1 -11.70 15.55 3.03
C MET A 1 -11.06 14.29 3.53
N THR A 2 -11.62 13.14 3.17
CA THR A 2 -11.05 11.82 3.48
C THR A 2 -10.66 11.16 2.17
N LEU A 3 -9.50 10.51 2.13
CA LEU A 3 -9.07 9.76 0.95
C LEU A 3 -8.31 8.49 1.33
N SER A 4 -8.45 7.48 0.48
CA SER A 4 -7.60 6.29 0.41
C SER A 4 -7.21 6.14 -1.06
N ILE A 5 -5.90 6.17 -1.33
CA ILE A 5 -5.33 6.14 -2.67
C ILE A 5 -4.02 5.33 -2.65
N GLY A 6 -3.54 4.95 -3.83
CA GLY A 6 -2.25 4.30 -4.02
C GLY A 6 -2.29 2.77 -4.14
N GLY A 7 -3.35 2.08 -3.69
CA GLY A 7 -3.44 0.62 -3.81
C GLY A 7 -3.54 0.14 -5.27
N ASN A 8 -4.15 0.94 -6.14
CA ASN A 8 -4.14 0.69 -7.60
C ASN A 8 -2.75 0.93 -8.20
N ASP A 9 -2.05 1.98 -7.78
CA ASP A 9 -0.67 2.27 -8.20
C ASP A 9 0.31 1.18 -7.73
N ALA A 10 0.02 0.56 -6.58
CA ALA A 10 0.73 -0.61 -6.07
C ALA A 10 0.36 -1.91 -6.82
N LYS A 11 -0.68 -1.94 -7.65
CA LYS A 11 -1.23 -3.15 -8.30
C LYS A 11 -1.68 -4.25 -7.32
N PHE A 12 -2.24 -3.89 -6.15
CA PHE A 12 -2.61 -4.88 -5.13
C PHE A 12 -3.53 -6.00 -5.60
N ILE A 13 -4.50 -5.71 -6.49
CA ILE A 13 -5.38 -6.76 -7.02
C ILE A 13 -4.61 -7.75 -7.91
N ASP A 14 -3.66 -7.26 -8.71
CA ASP A 14 -2.85 -8.13 -9.57
C ASP A 14 -1.93 -9.02 -8.73
N VAL A 15 -1.30 -8.45 -7.69
CA VAL A 15 -0.49 -9.19 -6.71
C VAL A 15 -1.32 -10.26 -6.00
N LEU A 16 -2.49 -9.89 -5.49
CA LEU A 16 -3.37 -10.82 -4.78
C LEU A 16 -3.87 -11.95 -5.69
N MET A 17 -4.29 -11.62 -6.91
CA MET A 17 -4.71 -12.62 -7.90
C MET A 17 -3.57 -13.56 -8.27
N GLN A 18 -2.36 -13.04 -8.45
CA GLN A 18 -1.17 -13.84 -8.69
C GLN A 18 -0.92 -14.79 -7.51
N CYS A 19 -1.06 -14.34 -6.26
CA CYS A 19 -0.89 -15.21 -5.10
C CYS A 19 -1.98 -16.29 -4.99
N ILE A 20 -3.24 -15.95 -5.26
CA ILE A 20 -4.36 -16.92 -5.22
C ILE A 20 -4.21 -18.00 -6.31
N LEU A 21 -3.77 -17.62 -7.50
CA LEU A 21 -3.71 -18.51 -8.67
C LEU A 21 -2.38 -19.26 -8.80
N SER A 22 -1.34 -18.82 -8.10
CA SER A 22 -0.01 -19.44 -8.16
C SER A 22 -0.01 -20.83 -7.53
N VAL A 23 0.75 -21.73 -8.14
CA VAL A 23 1.04 -23.09 -7.60
C VAL A 23 2.39 -23.16 -6.87
N GLN A 24 3.10 -22.02 -6.83
CA GLN A 24 4.38 -21.82 -6.16
C GLN A 24 4.28 -20.62 -5.22
N VAL A 25 5.32 -20.42 -4.40
CA VAL A 25 5.46 -19.25 -3.52
C VAL A 25 5.31 -17.98 -4.35
N CYS A 26 4.27 -17.18 -4.08
CA CYS A 26 3.85 -16.14 -5.03
C CYS A 26 4.85 -14.98 -5.15
N GLN A 27 5.56 -14.65 -4.07
CA GLN A 27 6.58 -13.60 -4.06
C GLN A 27 7.80 -13.91 -4.95
N ASP A 28 7.93 -15.15 -5.41
CA ASP A 28 8.97 -15.57 -6.36
C ASP A 28 8.51 -15.42 -7.82
N SER A 29 7.23 -15.14 -8.05
CA SER A 29 6.68 -14.90 -9.38
C SER A 29 6.83 -13.44 -9.82
N THR A 30 6.74 -13.21 -11.14
CA THR A 30 6.86 -11.88 -11.76
C THR A 30 5.53 -11.56 -12.44
N LEU A 31 4.96 -10.39 -12.13
CA LEU A 31 3.75 -9.91 -12.81
C LEU A 31 4.07 -9.42 -14.23
N ASP A 32 3.05 -9.37 -15.07
CA ASP A 32 3.16 -8.78 -16.39
C ASP A 32 3.63 -7.32 -16.30
N GLY A 33 4.72 -7.02 -17.03
CA GLY A 33 5.36 -5.71 -17.07
C GLY A 33 6.39 -5.46 -15.96
N ASP A 34 6.54 -6.36 -15.00
CA ASP A 34 7.63 -6.29 -14.01
C ASP A 34 8.91 -6.95 -14.58
N THR A 35 10.07 -6.49 -14.10
CA THR A 35 11.39 -7.02 -14.51
C THR A 35 12.06 -7.86 -13.43
N ALA A 36 11.41 -8.03 -12.27
CA ALA A 36 11.92 -8.74 -11.11
C ALA A 36 10.78 -9.50 -10.41
N PRO A 37 11.08 -10.49 -9.56
CA PRO A 37 10.07 -11.13 -8.72
C PRO A 37 9.35 -10.14 -7.81
N LEU A 38 8.12 -10.47 -7.42
CA LEU A 38 7.28 -9.67 -6.54
C LEU A 38 7.96 -9.30 -5.22
N SER A 39 8.79 -10.20 -4.67
CA SER A 39 9.61 -9.93 -3.47
C SER A 39 10.53 -8.72 -3.59
N GLN A 40 10.85 -8.26 -4.80
CA GLN A 40 11.66 -7.06 -5.07
C GLN A 40 10.82 -5.96 -5.72
N ALA A 41 10.02 -6.33 -6.73
CA ALA A 41 9.23 -5.39 -7.52
C ALA A 41 8.16 -4.67 -6.68
N GLU A 42 7.53 -5.36 -5.74
CA GLU A 42 6.44 -4.77 -4.94
C GLU A 42 6.96 -3.73 -3.94
N PRO A 43 7.98 -4.01 -3.11
CA PRO A 43 8.58 -2.99 -2.26
C PRO A 43 9.13 -1.79 -3.04
N ASP A 44 9.79 -2.05 -4.18
CA ASP A 44 10.34 -0.99 -5.02
C ASP A 44 9.24 -0.11 -5.62
N ARG A 45 8.11 -0.70 -6.02
CA ARG A 45 6.95 0.05 -6.53
C ARG A 45 6.34 0.92 -5.44
N ILE A 46 6.11 0.37 -4.24
CA ILE A 46 5.52 1.10 -3.12
C ILE A 46 6.40 2.31 -2.77
N ASN A 47 7.70 2.08 -2.52
CA ASN A 47 8.60 3.12 -2.05
C ASN A 47 8.92 4.16 -3.14
N ASN A 48 9.18 3.73 -4.37
CA ASN A 48 9.73 4.63 -5.40
C ASN A 48 8.68 5.19 -6.37
N GLN A 49 7.46 4.67 -6.35
CA GLN A 49 6.40 5.13 -7.25
C GLN A 49 5.16 5.58 -6.48
N VAL A 50 4.67 4.77 -5.55
CA VAL A 50 3.40 5.04 -4.86
C VAL A 50 3.55 6.19 -3.87
N GLU A 51 4.53 6.12 -2.96
CA GLU A 51 4.77 7.17 -1.96
C GLU A 51 4.92 8.57 -2.61
N PRO A 52 5.82 8.79 -3.59
CA PRO A 52 5.99 10.12 -4.19
C PRO A 52 4.75 10.62 -4.95
N ARG A 53 3.94 9.72 -5.51
CA ARG A 53 2.68 10.09 -6.18
C ARG A 53 1.63 10.54 -5.17
N VAL A 54 1.52 9.86 -4.04
CA VAL A 54 0.60 10.25 -2.96
C VAL A 54 1.01 11.60 -2.40
N GLU A 55 2.30 11.85 -2.17
CA GLU A 55 2.80 13.18 -1.80
C GLU A 55 2.39 14.26 -2.80
N SER A 56 2.55 13.99 -4.10
CA SER A 56 2.15 14.92 -5.16
C SER A 56 0.65 15.22 -5.14
N VAL A 57 -0.20 14.22 -4.91
CA VAL A 57 -1.65 14.40 -4.81
C VAL A 57 -2.01 15.26 -3.61
N LEU A 58 -1.42 15.01 -2.44
CA LEU A 58 -1.64 15.81 -1.23
C LEU A 58 -1.23 17.29 -1.44
N ALA A 59 -0.08 17.53 -2.07
CA ALA A 59 0.38 18.87 -2.42
C ALA A 59 -0.60 19.57 -3.37
N GLN A 60 -1.06 18.88 -4.42
CA GLN A 60 -2.02 19.42 -5.39
C GLN A 60 -3.37 19.74 -4.75
N ILE A 61 -3.85 18.88 -3.85
CA ILE A 61 -5.06 19.13 -3.06
C ILE A 61 -4.90 20.43 -2.27
N HIS A 62 -3.78 20.63 -1.58
CA HIS A 62 -3.53 21.84 -0.80
C HIS A 62 -3.50 23.09 -1.69
N LEU A 63 -2.87 23.02 -2.88
CA LEU A 63 -2.85 24.13 -3.84
C LEU A 63 -4.25 24.53 -4.32
N LEU A 64 -5.12 23.55 -4.57
CA LEU A 64 -6.48 23.78 -5.06
C LEU A 64 -7.47 24.14 -3.93
N ALA A 65 -7.20 23.68 -2.71
CA ALA A 65 -8.02 23.92 -1.53
C ALA A 65 -7.14 24.21 -0.29
N PRO A 66 -6.57 25.43 -0.17
CA PRO A 66 -5.58 25.76 0.88
C PRO A 66 -6.08 25.63 2.32
N HIS A 67 -7.40 25.61 2.53
CA HIS A 67 -8.04 25.47 3.84
C HIS A 67 -8.60 24.07 4.11
N ALA A 68 -8.37 23.12 3.20
CA ALA A 68 -8.86 21.76 3.39
C ALA A 68 -8.03 21.02 4.44
N LYS A 69 -8.74 20.41 5.40
CA LYS A 69 -8.16 19.40 6.29
C LYS A 69 -8.25 18.04 5.62
N ILE A 70 -7.14 17.34 5.50
CA ILE A 70 -7.04 16.07 4.77
C ILE A 70 -6.87 14.94 5.77
N LEU A 71 -7.68 13.90 5.66
CA LEU A 71 -7.48 12.64 6.37
C LEU A 71 -7.06 11.59 5.33
N LEU A 72 -5.80 11.19 5.37
CA LEU A 72 -5.26 10.10 4.57
C LEU A 72 -5.42 8.80 5.35
N MET A 73 -6.21 7.87 4.81
CA MET A 73 -6.40 6.56 5.42
C MET A 73 -5.30 5.61 4.96
N GLY A 74 -4.76 4.84 5.90
CA GLY A 74 -3.80 3.78 5.69
C GLY A 74 -4.41 2.48 5.15
N TYR A 75 -3.64 1.40 5.26
CA TYR A 75 -4.00 0.07 4.77
C TYR A 75 -4.01 -0.93 5.92
N PRO A 76 -5.09 -1.72 6.08
CA PRO A 76 -5.15 -2.76 7.10
C PRO A 76 -4.31 -3.97 6.69
N ASP A 77 -4.06 -4.85 7.65
CA ASP A 77 -3.60 -6.20 7.35
C ASP A 77 -4.63 -6.93 6.47
N PHE A 78 -4.13 -7.72 5.52
CA PHE A 78 -5.00 -8.45 4.60
C PHE A 78 -5.51 -9.76 5.19
N PHE A 79 -4.70 -10.42 6.03
CA PHE A 79 -4.99 -11.77 6.50
C PHE A 79 -4.71 -11.94 8.00
N ASP A 80 -5.67 -12.53 8.70
CA ASP A 80 -5.46 -13.15 10.00
C ASP A 80 -5.18 -14.65 9.87
N ASN A 81 -4.66 -15.24 10.95
CA ASN A 81 -4.51 -16.70 11.10
C ASN A 81 -3.75 -17.37 9.94
N GLY A 82 -2.82 -16.64 9.30
CA GLY A 82 -2.02 -17.15 8.20
C GLY A 82 -2.80 -17.42 6.90
N GLY A 83 -3.92 -16.72 6.68
CA GLY A 83 -4.66 -16.78 5.41
C GLY A 83 -5.50 -18.05 5.21
N GLN A 84 -5.69 -18.87 6.26
CA GLN A 84 -6.36 -20.18 6.19
C GLN A 84 -7.80 -20.15 5.65
N CYS A 85 -8.45 -18.99 5.58
CA CYS A 85 -9.78 -18.83 5.00
C CYS A 85 -9.79 -18.76 3.47
N LEU A 86 -8.64 -18.56 2.82
CA LEU A 86 -8.53 -18.32 1.38
C LEU A 86 -7.66 -19.37 0.70
N ALA A 87 -8.28 -20.18 -0.17
CA ALA A 87 -7.57 -21.15 -0.99
C ALA A 87 -6.53 -20.45 -1.89
N GLY A 88 -5.30 -20.97 -1.89
CA GLY A 88 -4.18 -20.37 -2.62
C GLY A 88 -3.29 -19.45 -1.78
N ILE A 89 -3.76 -18.99 -0.61
CA ILE A 89 -2.94 -18.23 0.33
C ILE A 89 -2.49 -19.15 1.46
N GLY A 90 -1.18 -19.39 1.54
CA GLY A 90 -0.56 -20.24 2.53
C GLY A 90 0.26 -19.47 3.57
N THR A 91 1.02 -20.23 4.36
CA THR A 91 1.86 -19.70 5.43
C THR A 91 3.06 -18.89 4.94
N ALA A 92 3.34 -18.87 3.64
CA ALA A 92 4.37 -18.03 3.05
C ALA A 92 3.77 -16.73 2.47
N GLU A 93 2.61 -16.84 1.81
CA GLU A 93 1.96 -15.74 1.10
C GLU A 93 1.29 -14.77 2.08
N ALA A 94 0.54 -15.28 3.07
CA ALA A 94 -0.21 -14.40 3.98
C ALA A 94 0.71 -13.46 4.78
N PRO A 95 1.80 -13.94 5.41
CA PRO A 95 2.73 -13.06 6.13
C PRO A 95 3.43 -12.05 5.20
N TRP A 96 3.77 -12.46 3.97
CA TRP A 96 4.40 -11.55 3.01
C TRP A 96 3.41 -10.48 2.51
N LEU A 97 2.15 -10.83 2.25
CA LEU A 97 1.12 -9.87 1.85
C LEU A 97 0.83 -8.86 2.97
N ASN A 98 0.78 -9.29 4.23
CA ASN A 98 0.67 -8.36 5.36
C ASN A 98 1.90 -7.46 5.48
N GLN A 99 3.12 -7.96 5.24
CA GLN A 99 4.31 -7.10 5.18
C GLN A 99 4.22 -6.05 4.07
N MET A 100 3.59 -6.36 2.94
CA MET A 100 3.35 -5.36 1.88
C MET A 100 2.27 -4.34 2.28
N ALA A 101 1.24 -4.76 3.03
CA ALA A 101 0.27 -3.85 3.63
C ALA A 101 0.94 -2.90 4.63
N ASP A 102 1.81 -3.43 5.50
CA ASP A 102 2.62 -2.64 6.45
C ASP A 102 3.50 -1.63 5.72
N LEU A 103 4.16 -2.04 4.64
CA LEU A 103 5.00 -1.16 3.84
C LEU A 103 4.20 -0.03 3.21
N MET A 104 3.01 -0.34 2.71
CA MET A 104 2.10 0.66 2.14
C MET A 104 1.58 1.63 3.19
N ASP A 105 1.21 1.14 4.37
CA ASP A 105 0.78 1.97 5.50
C ASP A 105 1.89 2.95 5.93
N ASN A 106 3.12 2.44 6.05
CA ASN A 106 4.30 3.26 6.32
C ASN A 106 4.56 4.31 5.22
N ALA A 107 4.43 3.94 3.95
CA ALA A 107 4.55 4.87 2.82
C ALA A 107 3.50 6.00 2.89
N MET A 108 2.24 5.68 3.24
CA MET A 108 1.20 6.70 3.41
C MET A 108 1.51 7.64 4.58
N ASN A 109 1.99 7.09 5.70
CA ASN A 109 2.40 7.88 6.86
C ASN A 109 3.59 8.81 6.53
N THR A 110 4.59 8.31 5.80
CA THR A 110 5.74 9.11 5.33
C THR A 110 5.28 10.24 4.43
N ALA A 111 4.44 9.95 3.43
CA ALA A 111 3.90 10.97 2.54
C ALA A 111 3.12 12.06 3.28
N ALA A 112 2.26 11.65 4.23
CA ALA A 112 1.53 12.60 5.08
C ALA A 112 2.48 13.45 5.93
N THR A 113 3.49 12.83 6.56
CA THR A 113 4.49 13.53 7.39
C THR A 113 5.29 14.54 6.58
N HIS A 114 5.72 14.19 5.37
CA HIS A 114 6.45 15.11 4.50
C HIS A 114 5.58 16.32 4.13
N GLN A 115 4.30 16.11 3.82
CA GLN A 115 3.37 17.20 3.49
C GLN A 115 2.99 18.05 4.71
N GLN A 116 2.86 17.45 5.89
CA GLN A 116 2.73 18.19 7.15
C GLN A 116 3.93 19.13 7.36
N ASN A 117 5.15 18.65 7.15
CA ASN A 117 6.36 19.46 7.24
C ASN A 117 6.40 20.58 6.18
N ALA A 118 5.70 20.41 5.06
CA ALA A 118 5.52 21.43 4.02
C ALA A 118 4.33 22.38 4.30
N GLY A 119 3.62 22.24 5.42
CA GLY A 119 2.52 23.11 5.84
C GLY A 119 1.12 22.68 5.39
N VAL A 120 0.97 21.45 4.86
CA VAL A 120 -0.34 20.89 4.50
C VAL A 120 -1.04 20.37 5.77
N ASP A 121 -2.30 20.75 5.99
CA ASP A 121 -3.15 20.20 7.06
C ASP A 121 -3.65 18.80 6.66
N VAL A 122 -2.75 17.81 6.73
CA VAL A 122 -3.04 16.39 6.52
C VAL A 122 -2.83 15.60 7.80
N THR A 123 -3.68 14.63 8.08
CA THR A 123 -3.57 13.67 9.18
C THR A 123 -3.60 12.27 8.59
N PHE A 124 -2.73 11.40 9.08
CA PHE A 124 -2.71 9.98 8.72
C PHE A 124 -3.51 9.17 9.74
N SER A 125 -4.25 8.16 9.27
CA SER A 125 -5.01 7.23 10.10
C SER A 125 -4.57 5.80 9.81
N ASP A 126 -3.91 5.16 10.77
CA ASP A 126 -3.46 3.76 10.71
C ASP A 126 -4.59 2.83 11.17
N PRO A 127 -5.16 1.99 10.29
CA PRO A 127 -6.27 1.11 10.63
C PRO A 127 -5.83 -0.22 11.30
N ARG A 128 -4.53 -0.54 11.37
CA ARG A 128 -4.05 -1.85 11.84
C ARG A 128 -4.24 -2.07 13.34
N HIS A 129 -4.46 -1.01 14.12
CA HIS A 129 -4.71 -1.10 15.55
C HIS A 129 -6.20 -1.18 15.92
N ASP A 130 -7.09 -1.11 14.92
CA ASP A 130 -8.54 -0.98 15.14
C ASP A 130 -9.33 -2.29 14.92
N PHE A 131 -8.67 -3.37 14.46
CA PHE A 131 -9.27 -4.66 14.13
C PHE A 131 -8.38 -5.82 14.60
#